data_AF-X1EYD5-F1
#
_entry.id   AF-X1EYD5-F1
#
_cell.length_a   1.000
_cell.length_b   1.000
_cell.length_c   1.000
_cell.angle_alpha   90.00
_cell.angle_beta   90.00
_cell.angle_gamma   90.00
#
_symmetry.space_group_name_H-M   'P 1'
#
loop_
_entity.id
_entity.type
_entity.pdbx_description
1 polymer ?
#
loop_
_entity_poly.entity_id
_entity_poly.type
_entity_poly.pdbx_seq_one_letter_code
_entity_poly.pdbx_strand_id
1 'polypeptide(L)'
;LYKNHKRRVYGKKNPIFKPKKCICGCSDFEYVEPRVSAPELNIEGRADIVLNCDNLEKERFEGTRITYNQDFLPIKGAKVVGDMKTIGSKAWVNQLIKKGPHKDYLIQLTIYVHILDCDYGIIMYENKDNSKMLWYQVPRNDKWWEIVRYQARTMIKMAANGNKKLPPPRYTSKSAYACTYCDFKNLCHKSN
;
A
#
# COMPACT_ATOMS: atom_id res chain seq x y z
N LEU A 1 4.85 -26.41 8.15
CA LEU A 1 4.47 -27.42 7.13
C LEU A 1 3.83 -26.70 5.94
N TYR A 2 4.63 -26.07 5.07
CA TYR A 2 4.13 -25.38 3.88
C TYR A 2 4.15 -26.36 2.69
N LYS A 3 2.99 -26.92 2.33
CA LYS A 3 2.83 -27.70 1.10
C LYS A 3 1.95 -26.94 0.09
N ASN A 4 2.55 -26.66 -1.06
CA ASN A 4 1.96 -26.66 -2.40
C ASN A 4 0.83 -25.67 -2.76
N HIS A 5 1.14 -24.37 -2.78
CA HIS A 5 0.54 -23.51 -3.80
C HIS A 5 1.64 -22.94 -4.70
N LYS A 6 1.63 -23.33 -5.99
CA LYS A 6 2.53 -22.80 -7.02
C LYS A 6 2.38 -21.28 -7.07
N ARG A 7 3.34 -20.53 -6.52
CA ARG A 7 3.47 -19.08 -6.71
C ARG A 7 3.53 -18.80 -8.22
N ARG A 8 2.69 -17.90 -8.72
CA ARG A 8 2.89 -17.31 -10.04
C ARG A 8 4.17 -16.47 -9.97
N VAL A 9 5.24 -16.94 -10.59
CA VAL A 9 6.52 -16.22 -10.66
C VAL A 9 6.58 -15.50 -12.00
N TYR A 10 6.23 -14.22 -12.02
CA TYR A 10 6.52 -13.36 -13.17
C TYR A 10 8.02 -13.00 -13.16
N GLY A 11 8.67 -12.92 -14.33
CA GLY A 11 10.04 -12.38 -14.46
C GLY A 11 11.21 -13.38 -14.52
N LYS A 12 11.00 -14.71 -14.54
CA LYS A 12 12.10 -15.69 -14.55
C LYS A 12 13.04 -15.66 -15.76
N LYS A 13 12.63 -15.12 -16.90
CA LYS A 13 13.43 -15.25 -18.14
C LYS A 13 14.38 -14.09 -18.43
N ASN A 14 14.20 -12.94 -17.78
CA ASN A 14 15.14 -11.81 -17.82
C ASN A 14 14.63 -10.75 -16.84
N PRO A 15 15.06 -10.77 -15.56
CA PRO A 15 14.80 -9.63 -14.71
C PRO A 15 15.70 -8.48 -15.20
N ILE A 16 15.15 -7.63 -16.07
CA ILE A 16 15.83 -6.46 -16.67
C ILE A 16 16.44 -5.55 -15.58
N PHE A 17 15.99 -5.68 -14.32
CA PHE A 17 16.39 -4.85 -13.19
C PHE A 17 17.04 -5.61 -12.01
N LYS A 18 17.52 -6.85 -12.17
CA LYS A 18 18.23 -7.57 -11.10
C LYS A 18 19.75 -7.50 -11.28
N PRO A 19 20.47 -6.62 -10.58
CA PRO A 19 21.93 -6.61 -10.62
C PRO A 19 22.48 -7.93 -10.06
N LYS A 20 23.62 -8.40 -10.58
CA LYS A 20 24.27 -9.64 -10.13
C LYS A 20 24.72 -9.57 -8.66
N LYS A 21 25.07 -8.37 -8.20
CA LYS A 21 25.44 -8.05 -6.80
C LYS A 21 24.95 -6.64 -6.46
N CYS A 22 24.51 -6.45 -5.22
CA CYS A 22 24.25 -5.13 -4.64
C CYS A 22 25.56 -4.36 -4.49
N ILE A 23 25.47 -3.03 -4.35
CA ILE A 23 26.60 -2.18 -3.97
C ILE A 23 27.24 -2.67 -2.65
N CYS A 24 26.44 -3.27 -1.75
CA CYS A 24 26.94 -3.89 -0.52
C CYS A 24 27.48 -5.33 -0.67
N GLY A 25 27.59 -5.86 -1.90
CA GLY A 25 28.12 -7.20 -2.18
C GLY A 25 27.11 -8.35 -2.11
N CYS A 26 25.88 -8.10 -1.65
CA CYS A 26 24.82 -9.12 -1.57
C CYS A 26 24.41 -9.65 -2.97
N SER A 27 24.37 -10.97 -3.16
CA SER A 27 23.94 -11.64 -4.39
C SER A 27 22.47 -12.09 -4.37
N ASP A 28 21.87 -12.12 -3.19
CA ASP A 28 20.56 -12.74 -2.97
C ASP A 28 19.46 -11.70 -2.97
N PHE A 29 19.10 -11.23 -4.16
CA PHE A 29 17.89 -10.44 -4.33
C PHE A 29 16.70 -11.38 -4.54
N GLU A 30 15.82 -11.46 -3.54
CA GLU A 30 14.50 -12.07 -3.66
C GLU A 30 13.46 -10.95 -3.75
N TYR A 31 12.75 -10.87 -4.87
CA TYR A 31 11.54 -10.04 -4.95
C TYR A 31 10.40 -10.83 -4.29
N VAL A 32 10.00 -10.38 -3.12
CA VAL A 32 8.88 -10.96 -2.37
C VAL A 32 7.81 -9.88 -2.28
N GLU A 33 6.63 -10.15 -2.80
CA GLU A 33 5.40 -9.42 -2.46
C GLU A 33 4.81 -10.07 -1.21
N PRO A 34 5.02 -9.49 -0.01
CA PRO A 34 4.61 -10.14 1.22
C PRO A 34 3.10 -10.16 1.31
N ARG A 35 2.54 -11.34 1.61
CA ARG A 35 1.11 -11.48 1.85
C ARG A 35 0.76 -10.79 3.17
N VAL A 36 -0.22 -9.91 3.11
CA VAL A 36 -0.84 -9.30 4.28
C VAL A 36 -2.13 -10.07 4.55
N SER A 37 -2.30 -10.63 5.74
CA SER A 37 -3.48 -11.45 6.06
C SER A 37 -3.89 -11.27 7.52
N ALA A 38 -5.15 -10.93 7.72
CA ALA A 38 -5.84 -10.91 9.00
C ALA A 38 -7.18 -11.65 8.82
N PRO A 39 -7.17 -13.00 8.90
CA PRO A 39 -8.34 -13.83 8.61
C PRO A 39 -9.56 -13.49 9.48
N GLU A 40 -9.33 -13.09 10.73
CA GLU A 40 -10.37 -12.69 11.69
C GLU A 40 -11.08 -11.39 11.31
N LEU A 41 -10.46 -10.58 10.45
CA LEU A 41 -11.05 -9.38 9.86
C LEU A 41 -11.44 -9.58 8.39
N ASN A 42 -11.26 -10.79 7.85
CA ASN A 42 -11.44 -11.09 6.42
C ASN A 42 -10.68 -10.10 5.52
N ILE A 43 -9.46 -9.73 5.94
CA ILE A 43 -8.56 -8.84 5.19
C ILE A 43 -7.44 -9.68 4.59
N GLU A 44 -7.27 -9.54 3.28
CA GLU A 44 -6.13 -10.08 2.54
C GLU A 44 -5.59 -9.03 1.57
N GLY A 45 -4.27 -9.01 1.40
CA GLY A 45 -3.58 -8.10 0.51
C GLY A 45 -2.15 -8.53 0.22
N ARG A 46 -1.44 -7.69 -0.54
CA ARG A 46 -0.02 -7.84 -0.84
C ARG A 46 0.63 -6.48 -0.70
N ALA A 47 1.66 -6.39 0.13
CA ALA A 47 2.49 -5.21 0.16
C ALA A 47 3.44 -5.24 -1.04
N ASP A 48 3.71 -4.09 -1.65
CA ASP A 48 4.69 -3.99 -2.74
C ASP A 48 6.10 -4.21 -2.19
N ILE A 49 6.40 -3.59 -1.05
CA ILE A 49 7.75 -3.57 -0.47
C ILE A 49 7.65 -3.69 1.06
N VAL A 50 8.52 -4.50 1.67
CA VAL A 50 8.79 -4.46 3.12
C VAL A 50 10.30 -4.36 3.31
N LEU A 51 10.73 -3.35 4.05
CA LEU A 51 12.13 -3.09 4.37
C LEU A 51 12.36 -3.35 5.85
N ASN A 52 13.38 -4.16 6.15
CA ASN A 52 13.95 -4.22 7.49
C ASN A 52 15.23 -3.39 7.50
N CYS A 53 15.27 -2.37 8.35
CA CYS A 53 16.37 -1.42 8.45
C CYS A 53 17.26 -1.65 9.69
N ASP A 54 17.24 -2.85 10.28
CA ASP A 54 18.13 -3.27 11.39
C ASP A 54 19.62 -3.06 11.06
N ASN A 55 20.00 -3.35 9.82
CA ASN A 55 21.39 -3.24 9.34
C ASN A 55 21.66 -1.96 8.54
N LEU A 56 20.84 -0.91 8.73
CA LEU A 56 21.06 0.38 8.06
C LEU A 56 22.15 1.18 8.80
N GLU A 57 23.37 1.08 8.29
CA GLU A 57 24.54 1.86 8.73
C GLU A 57 24.70 3.06 7.79
N LYS A 58 24.61 4.29 8.31
CA LYS A 58 24.67 5.51 7.48
C LYS A 58 26.01 5.62 6.75
N GLU A 59 27.06 5.13 7.39
CA GLU A 59 28.44 5.11 6.93
C GLU A 59 28.58 4.28 5.65
N ARG A 60 27.74 3.25 5.44
CA ARG A 60 27.74 2.45 4.20
C ARG A 60 27.27 3.24 2.98
N PHE A 61 26.62 4.38 3.19
CA PHE A 61 26.16 5.27 2.13
C PHE A 61 27.07 6.49 1.95
N GLU A 62 28.17 6.57 2.70
CA GLU A 62 29.15 7.64 2.55
C GLU A 62 29.74 7.64 1.13
N GLY A 63 29.86 8.82 0.53
CA GLY A 63 30.29 8.98 -0.87
C GLY A 63 29.29 8.51 -1.93
N THR A 64 28.16 7.88 -1.55
CA THR A 64 27.10 7.54 -2.50
C THR A 64 26.35 8.80 -2.92
N ARG A 65 26.27 9.05 -4.22
CA ARG A 65 25.40 10.11 -4.77
C ARG A 65 23.95 9.71 -4.58
N ILE A 66 23.36 10.14 -3.48
CA ILE A 66 21.94 10.01 -3.23
C ILE A 66 21.17 11.06 -4.04
N THR A 67 20.09 10.64 -4.69
CA THR A 67 19.18 11.51 -5.47
C THR A 67 17.85 11.73 -4.75
N TYR A 68 17.69 11.17 -3.56
CA TYR A 68 16.50 11.27 -2.72
C TYR A 68 16.80 12.11 -1.47
N ASN A 69 15.74 12.64 -0.85
CA ASN A 69 15.86 13.44 0.37
C ASN A 69 16.29 12.55 1.55
N GLN A 70 17.38 12.93 2.23
CA GLN A 70 17.93 12.22 3.40
C GLN A 70 16.94 12.14 4.57
N ASP A 71 16.00 13.08 4.70
CA ASP A 71 14.95 13.03 5.73
C ASP A 71 14.04 11.82 5.57
N PHE A 72 14.01 11.22 4.38
CA PHE A 72 13.25 10.00 4.07
C PHE A 72 14.10 8.73 4.13
N LEU A 73 15.36 8.83 4.59
CA LEU A 73 16.13 7.64 4.91
C LEU A 73 15.36 6.81 5.94
N PRO A 74 15.21 5.49 5.71
CA PRO A 74 14.59 4.65 6.71
C PRO A 74 15.32 4.79 8.05
N ILE A 75 14.57 4.79 9.14
CA ILE A 75 15.16 4.91 10.48
C ILE A 75 15.87 3.60 10.80
N LYS A 76 17.12 3.67 11.31
CA LYS A 76 17.86 2.47 11.73
C LYS A 76 17.03 1.68 12.76
N GLY A 77 16.91 0.38 12.55
CA GLY A 77 16.10 -0.52 13.40
C GLY A 77 14.60 -0.50 13.12
N ALA A 78 14.13 0.30 12.15
CA ALA A 78 12.71 0.31 11.80
C ALA A 78 12.35 -0.77 10.77
N LYS A 79 11.15 -1.30 10.89
CA LYS A 79 10.45 -2.07 9.85
C LYS A 79 9.50 -1.15 9.11
N VAL A 80 9.64 -1.10 7.80
CA VAL A 80 8.91 -0.16 6.95
C VAL A 80 8.17 -0.92 5.86
N VAL A 81 6.90 -0.59 5.64
CA VAL A 81 6.14 -1.08 4.48
C VAL A 81 6.01 0.01 3.43
N GLY A 82 6.31 -0.32 2.18
CA GLY A 82 6.24 0.59 1.04
C GLY A 82 5.13 0.18 0.06
N ASP A 83 4.52 1.18 -0.56
CA ASP A 83 3.48 1.02 -1.60
C ASP A 83 3.72 2.07 -2.69
N MET A 84 3.72 1.63 -3.94
CA MET A 84 3.98 2.47 -5.09
C MET A 84 2.69 2.84 -5.80
N LYS A 85 2.60 4.10 -6.22
CA LYS A 85 1.47 4.65 -6.98
C LYS A 85 1.98 5.46 -8.14
N THR A 86 1.28 5.37 -9.26
CA THR A 86 1.52 6.25 -10.42
C THR A 86 0.38 7.26 -10.54
N ILE A 87 0.70 8.46 -11.01
CA ILE A 87 -0.29 9.54 -11.15
C ILE A 87 0.09 10.46 -12.32
N GLY A 88 -0.90 11.05 -12.99
CA GLY A 88 -0.66 12.06 -14.04
C GLY A 88 -0.39 13.46 -13.47
N SER A 89 0.27 14.32 -14.25
CA SER A 89 0.73 15.65 -13.84
C SER A 89 -0.38 16.57 -13.32
N LYS A 90 -1.58 16.49 -13.89
CA LYS A 90 -2.72 17.28 -13.42
C LYS A 90 -3.10 16.92 -11.97
N ALA A 91 -3.15 15.63 -11.66
CA ALA A 91 -3.50 15.16 -10.33
C ALA A 91 -2.29 15.25 -9.38
N TRP A 92 -1.06 15.13 -9.88
CA TRP A 92 0.16 15.44 -9.12
C TRP A 92 0.07 16.83 -8.46
N VAL A 93 -0.20 17.87 -9.26
CA VAL A 93 -0.30 19.24 -8.74
C VAL A 93 -1.54 19.42 -7.87
N ASN A 94 -2.70 19.01 -8.36
CA ASN A 94 -3.97 19.35 -7.70
C ASN A 94 -4.30 18.49 -6.47
N GLN A 95 -3.80 17.27 -6.43
CA GLN A 95 -3.98 16.36 -5.30
C GLN A 95 -2.73 16.33 -4.43
N LEU A 96 -1.59 15.88 -4.94
CA LEU A 96 -0.43 15.62 -4.08
C LEU A 96 0.18 16.90 -3.52
N ILE A 97 0.52 17.86 -4.38
CA ILE A 97 1.17 19.11 -3.94
C ILE A 97 0.23 19.96 -3.07
N LYS A 98 -1.03 20.10 -3.47
CA LYS A 98 -1.99 20.99 -2.78
C LYS A 98 -2.70 20.34 -1.58
N LYS A 99 -2.93 19.03 -1.59
CA LYS A 99 -3.81 18.34 -0.62
C LYS A 99 -3.14 17.15 0.07
N GLY A 100 -1.99 16.71 -0.40
CA GLY A 100 -1.31 15.52 0.10
C GLY A 100 -1.81 14.20 -0.51
N PRO A 101 -1.42 13.05 0.08
CA PRO A 101 -1.71 11.74 -0.46
C PRO A 101 -3.20 11.42 -0.42
N HIS A 102 -3.65 10.52 -1.29
CA HIS A 102 -5.04 10.05 -1.28
C HIS A 102 -5.34 9.33 0.03
N LYS A 103 -6.49 9.66 0.64
CA LYS A 103 -6.92 9.07 1.93
C LYS A 103 -7.07 7.55 1.85
N ASP A 104 -7.52 7.02 0.72
CA ASP A 104 -7.68 5.57 0.54
C ASP A 104 -6.34 4.84 0.63
N TYR A 105 -5.26 5.44 0.12
CA TYR A 105 -3.92 4.86 0.26
C TYR A 105 -3.37 5.03 1.68
N LEU A 106 -3.70 6.11 2.39
CA LEU A 106 -3.39 6.21 3.83
C LEU A 106 -4.04 5.08 4.64
N ILE A 107 -5.29 4.73 4.33
CA ILE A 107 -6.00 3.61 4.95
C ILE A 107 -5.34 2.27 4.57
N GLN A 108 -5.00 2.08 3.30
CA GLN A 108 -4.28 0.88 2.84
C GLN A 108 -2.97 0.66 3.61
N LEU A 109 -2.15 1.69 3.76
CA LEU A 109 -0.89 1.60 4.52
C LEU A 109 -1.14 1.43 6.01
N THR A 110 -2.19 2.05 6.56
CA THR A 110 -2.59 1.80 7.96
C THR A 110 -2.86 0.32 8.18
N ILE A 111 -3.59 -0.35 7.28
CA ILE A 111 -3.84 -1.80 7.35
C ILE A 111 -2.51 -2.57 7.34
N TYR A 112 -1.62 -2.26 6.39
CA TYR A 112 -0.37 -2.99 6.22
C TYR A 112 0.56 -2.83 7.42
N VAL A 113 0.72 -1.60 7.91
CA VAL A 113 1.58 -1.29 9.06
C VAL A 113 1.17 -2.09 10.29
N HIS A 114 -0.13 -2.24 10.55
CA HIS A 114 -0.59 -2.99 11.74
C HIS A 114 -0.51 -4.50 11.55
N ILE A 115 -0.87 -5.03 10.39
CA ILE A 115 -0.86 -6.49 10.16
C ILE A 115 0.57 -7.03 10.04
N LEU A 116 1.48 -6.28 9.42
CA LEU A 116 2.88 -6.69 9.25
C LEU A 116 3.78 -6.29 10.43
N ASP A 117 3.20 -5.63 11.43
CA ASP A 117 3.91 -5.06 12.58
C ASP A 117 5.10 -4.19 12.19
N CYS A 118 4.84 -3.24 11.28
CA CYS A 118 5.79 -2.20 10.90
C CYS A 118 5.66 -0.99 11.81
N ASP A 119 6.73 -0.18 11.86
CA ASP A 119 6.77 1.08 12.60
C ASP A 119 6.03 2.19 11.84
N TYR A 120 6.18 2.20 10.51
CA TYR A 120 5.48 3.12 9.63
C TYR A 120 5.44 2.62 8.18
N GLY A 121 4.63 3.30 7.38
CA GLY A 121 4.50 3.09 5.95
C GLY A 121 5.10 4.23 5.12
N ILE A 122 5.43 3.97 3.86
CA ILE A 122 5.80 4.99 2.88
C ILE A 122 4.95 4.80 1.61
N ILE A 123 4.24 5.86 1.21
CA ILE A 123 3.58 5.94 -0.10
C ILE A 123 4.53 6.66 -1.07
N MET A 124 4.91 5.98 -2.14
CA MET A 124 5.78 6.50 -3.20
C MET A 124 4.97 6.80 -4.45
N TYR A 125 4.90 8.05 -4.85
CA TYR A 125 4.25 8.48 -6.09
C TYR A 125 5.27 8.75 -7.18
N GLU A 126 5.03 8.15 -8.34
CA GLU A 126 5.69 8.52 -9.60
C GLU A 126 4.72 9.35 -10.47
N ASN A 127 5.18 10.49 -10.97
CA ASN A 127 4.51 11.20 -12.04
C ASN A 127 4.80 10.49 -13.37
N LYS A 128 3.78 9.85 -13.95
CA LYS A 128 3.93 9.08 -15.19
C LYS A 128 4.35 9.91 -16.41
N ASP A 129 4.19 11.23 -16.38
CA ASP A 129 4.47 12.11 -17.53
C ASP A 129 5.91 12.67 -17.50
N ASN A 130 6.60 12.64 -16.37
CA ASN A 130 7.96 13.20 -16.24
C ASN A 130 8.86 12.50 -15.21
N SER A 131 8.44 11.34 -14.69
CA SER A 131 9.16 10.51 -13.73
C SER A 131 9.61 11.21 -12.44
N LYS A 132 9.00 12.36 -12.09
CA LYS A 132 9.22 12.98 -10.79
C LYS A 132 8.65 12.08 -9.69
N MET A 133 9.34 12.03 -8.56
CA MET A 133 8.99 11.20 -7.41
C MET A 133 8.58 12.05 -6.21
N LEU A 134 7.56 11.62 -5.46
CA LEU A 134 7.08 12.28 -4.24
C LEU A 134 6.65 11.23 -3.22
N TRP A 135 7.01 11.45 -1.96
CA TRP A 135 7.01 10.41 -0.95
C TRP A 135 6.26 10.95 0.28
N TYR A 136 5.44 10.10 0.90
CA TYR A 136 4.74 10.44 2.13
C TYR A 136 4.93 9.34 3.16
N GLN A 137 5.42 9.71 4.34
CA GLN A 137 5.47 8.81 5.48
C GLN A 137 4.08 8.72 6.13
N VAL A 138 3.66 7.51 6.44
CA VAL A 138 2.39 7.21 7.12
C VAL A 138 2.74 6.57 8.46
N PRO A 139 2.71 7.33 9.58
CA PRO A 139 3.02 6.77 10.88
C PRO A 139 1.97 5.72 11.27
N ARG A 140 2.38 4.73 12.07
CA ARG A 140 1.42 3.83 12.71
C ARG A 140 0.40 4.64 13.52
N ASN A 141 -0.88 4.31 13.36
CA ASN A 141 -1.98 5.05 13.95
C ASN A 141 -3.06 4.09 14.46
N ASP A 142 -3.03 3.82 15.76
CA ASP A 142 -3.96 2.86 16.38
C ASP A 142 -5.42 3.34 16.29
N LYS A 143 -5.69 4.65 16.36
CA LYS A 143 -7.05 5.18 16.26
C LYS A 143 -7.67 4.89 14.90
N TRP A 144 -6.90 5.06 13.83
CA TRP A 144 -7.35 4.72 12.47
C TRP A 144 -7.50 3.21 12.32
N TRP A 145 -6.61 2.43 12.93
CA TRP A 145 -6.72 0.98 12.93
C TRP A 145 -7.99 0.49 13.60
N GLU A 146 -8.38 1.04 14.75
CA GLU A 146 -9.64 0.69 15.40
C GLU A 146 -10.86 0.92 14.50
N ILE A 147 -10.88 2.05 13.78
CA ILE A 147 -11.95 2.36 12.82
C ILE A 147 -11.98 1.32 11.70
N VAL A 148 -10.81 0.96 11.15
CA VAL A 148 -10.70 -0.06 10.09
C VAL A 148 -11.21 -1.42 10.59
N ARG A 149 -10.78 -1.85 11.78
CA ARG A 149 -11.25 -3.12 12.38
C ARG A 149 -12.75 -3.12 12.59
N TYR A 150 -13.30 -2.02 13.09
CA TYR A 150 -14.74 -1.87 13.27
C TYR A 150 -15.50 -1.99 11.94
N GLN A 151 -15.04 -1.31 10.90
CA GLN A 151 -15.64 -1.38 9.57
C GLN A 151 -15.56 -2.78 8.97
N ALA A 152 -14.41 -3.44 9.06
CA ALA A 152 -14.22 -4.82 8.58
C ALA A 152 -15.18 -5.80 9.28
N ARG A 153 -15.28 -5.73 10.61
CA ARG A 153 -16.22 -6.55 11.40
C ARG A 153 -17.67 -6.27 11.03
N THR A 154 -18.02 -5.01 10.78
CA THR A 154 -19.37 -4.63 10.36
C THR A 154 -19.70 -5.24 9.00
N MET A 155 -18.78 -5.17 8.03
CA MET A 155 -18.94 -5.79 6.72
C MET A 155 -19.10 -7.30 6.80
N ILE A 156 -18.31 -7.98 7.64
CA ILE A 156 -18.45 -9.43 7.87
C ILE A 156 -19.85 -9.76 8.39
N LYS A 157 -20.35 -9.03 9.40
CA LYS A 157 -21.69 -9.24 9.96
C LYS A 157 -22.77 -9.03 8.90
N MET A 158 -22.66 -7.98 8.10
CA MET A 158 -23.62 -7.69 7.03
C MET A 158 -23.67 -8.81 5.98
N ALA A 159 -22.51 -9.36 5.60
CA ALA A 159 -22.44 -10.50 4.70
C ALA A 159 -23.03 -11.78 5.31
N ALA A 160 -22.82 -12.00 6.62
CA ALA A 160 -23.30 -13.17 7.34
C ALA A 160 -24.80 -13.15 7.67
N ASN A 161 -25.43 -11.96 7.75
CA ASN A 161 -26.82 -11.77 8.17
C ASN A 161 -27.89 -12.40 7.25
N GLY A 162 -27.51 -13.10 6.18
CA GLY A 162 -28.41 -13.90 5.32
C GLY A 162 -29.41 -13.11 4.47
N ASN A 163 -29.69 -11.86 4.82
CA ASN A 163 -30.74 -11.03 4.22
C ASN A 163 -30.44 -10.55 2.79
N LYS A 164 -29.28 -10.88 2.20
CA LYS A 164 -28.85 -10.51 0.82
C LYS A 164 -29.08 -9.02 0.46
N LYS A 165 -29.18 -8.15 1.47
CA LYS A 165 -29.35 -6.70 1.29
C LYS A 165 -27.97 -6.07 1.15
N LEU A 166 -27.85 -5.14 0.20
CA LEU A 166 -26.65 -4.32 0.07
C LEU A 166 -26.51 -3.40 1.30
N PRO A 167 -25.28 -2.95 1.62
CA PRO A 167 -25.07 -1.89 2.58
C PRO A 167 -25.88 -0.63 2.23
N PRO A 168 -26.32 0.15 3.24
CA PRO A 168 -26.97 1.42 2.96
C PRO A 168 -26.03 2.32 2.14
N PRO A 169 -26.57 3.10 1.18
CA PRO A 169 -25.75 3.94 0.33
C PRO A 169 -25.02 4.99 1.18
N ARG A 170 -23.72 5.16 0.92
CA ARG A 170 -22.89 6.16 1.63
C ARG A 170 -23.22 7.60 1.23
N TYR A 171 -23.83 7.81 0.07
CA TYR A 171 -24.14 9.12 -0.49
C TYR A 171 -25.64 9.22 -0.77
N THR A 172 -26.21 10.41 -0.57
CA THR A 172 -27.63 10.67 -0.80
C THR A 172 -27.97 10.83 -2.28
N SER A 173 -26.98 11.13 -3.14
CA SER A 173 -27.18 11.31 -4.58
C SER A 173 -26.45 10.26 -5.41
N LYS A 174 -27.13 9.76 -6.45
CA LYS A 174 -26.57 8.89 -7.50
C LYS A 174 -25.52 9.60 -8.38
N SER A 175 -25.50 10.94 -8.39
CA SER A 175 -24.52 11.75 -9.13
C SER A 175 -23.25 12.09 -8.33
N ALA A 176 -23.17 11.69 -7.06
CA ALA A 176 -21.96 11.87 -6.26
C ALA A 176 -20.77 11.22 -6.98
N TYR A 177 -19.59 11.85 -6.91
CA TYR A 177 -18.39 11.40 -7.62
C TYR A 177 -18.13 9.89 -7.45
N ALA A 178 -18.15 9.41 -6.21
CA ALA A 178 -17.96 8.00 -5.92
C ALA A 178 -19.03 7.09 -6.55
N CYS A 179 -20.28 7.52 -6.68
CA CYS A 179 -21.34 6.76 -7.35
C CYS A 179 -21.15 6.75 -8.88
N THR A 180 -20.73 7.89 -9.46
CA THR A 180 -20.51 8.04 -10.90
C THR A 180 -19.43 7.10 -11.44
N TYR A 181 -18.35 6.94 -10.67
CA TYR A 181 -17.18 6.11 -11.02
C TYR A 181 -17.20 4.73 -10.37
N CYS A 182 -18.28 4.34 -9.67
CA CYS A 182 -18.38 3.00 -9.08
C CYS A 182 -18.70 1.96 -10.17
N ASP A 183 -17.90 0.90 -10.23
CA ASP A 183 -18.11 -0.23 -11.15
C ASP A 183 -19.45 -0.95 -10.89
N PHE A 184 -19.93 -0.90 -9.66
CA PHE A 184 -21.19 -1.51 -9.25
C PHE A 184 -22.40 -0.57 -9.34
N LYS A 185 -22.26 0.64 -9.92
CA LYS A 185 -23.34 1.64 -9.94
C LYS A 185 -24.64 1.12 -10.54
N ASN A 186 -24.56 0.32 -11.60
CA ASN A 186 -25.74 -0.21 -12.27
C ASN A 186 -26.48 -1.25 -11.41
N LEU A 187 -25.74 -2.04 -10.62
CA LEU A 187 -26.32 -2.99 -9.68
C LEU A 187 -26.95 -2.26 -8.48
N CYS A 188 -26.18 -1.33 -7.88
CA CYS A 188 -26.60 -0.55 -6.72
C CYS A 188 -27.81 0.36 -7.04
N HIS A 189 -27.84 1.01 -8.20
CA HIS A 189 -28.96 1.89 -8.56
C HIS A 189 -30.25 1.14 -8.89
N LYS A 190 -30.17 -0.18 -9.12
CA LYS A 190 -31.30 -1.10 -9.34
C LYS A 190 -31.71 -1.86 -8.09
N SER A 191 -30.89 -1.88 -7.04
CA SER A 191 -31.32 -2.46 -5.77
C SER A 191 -32.33 -1.53 -5.12
N ASN A 192 -33.56 -2.02 -4.94
CA ASN A 192 -34.61 -1.34 -4.18
C ASN A 192 -34.23 -1.24 -2.70
#